data_AF-A0A497EBP6-F1
#
_entry.id   AF-A0A497EBP6-F1
#
_cell.length_a   1.000
_cell.length_b   1.000
_cell.length_c   1.000
_cell.angle_alpha   90.00
_cell.angle_beta   90.00
_cell.angle_gamma   90.00
#
_symmetry.space_group_name_H-M   'P 1'
#
loop_
_entity.id
_entity.type
_entity.pdbx_description
1 polymer ?
#
loop_
_entity_poly.entity_id
_entity_poly.type
_entity_poly.pdbx_seq_one_letter_code
_entity_poly.pdbx_strand_id
1 'polypeptide(L)'
;MTVQDRREFLRQLAIATGGVVVLPMAVSCKGGVDTEEASVVEDPGVELVEPVMASVPLVLAAGWDPVAFNTARGSAGAIPESYMGKINAPDGVPKHLGKHLPYVPSVDSGLVPAGYLAIMWGDAEKGYAMHPQAPEGTENYPLGHWYNWIRVRKAVEGDAIETESEFTAWPGPAEGDTGLFVAEDGGDIAADGGRKTVYLVKLPEDVVAGDTVRIYGHCLYHGEYVDFVEI
;
A
#
# COMPACT_ATOMS: atom_id res chain seq x y z
N MET A 1 -15.13 -20.50 -51.24
CA MET A 1 -14.69 -19.63 -50.12
C MET A 1 -13.34 -20.14 -49.67
N THR A 2 -12.26 -19.47 -50.05
CA THR A 2 -10.89 -19.82 -49.67
C THR A 2 -10.60 -19.24 -48.28
N VAL A 3 -10.16 -20.10 -47.36
CA VAL A 3 -9.76 -19.72 -46.00
C VAL A 3 -8.45 -18.93 -46.09
N GLN A 4 -8.51 -17.65 -45.73
CA GLN A 4 -7.33 -16.79 -45.64
C GLN A 4 -6.54 -17.18 -44.37
N ASP A 5 -5.25 -17.50 -44.53
CA ASP A 5 -4.35 -17.85 -43.42
C ASP A 5 -4.18 -16.62 -42.50
N ARG A 6 -4.35 -16.84 -41.19
CA ARG A 6 -4.17 -15.83 -40.13
C ARG A 6 -2.78 -15.16 -40.20
N ARG A 7 -1.76 -15.83 -40.75
CA ARG A 7 -0.43 -15.24 -40.97
C ARG A 7 -0.40 -14.16 -42.05
N GLU A 8 -1.24 -14.27 -43.08
CA GLU A 8 -1.31 -13.29 -44.18
C GLU A 8 -1.93 -11.97 -43.68
N PHE A 9 -2.95 -12.06 -42.83
CA PHE A 9 -3.63 -10.91 -42.22
C PHE A 9 -2.68 -10.10 -41.31
N LEU A 10 -1.89 -10.77 -40.47
CA LEU A 10 -0.96 -10.10 -39.56
C LEU A 10 0.20 -9.41 -40.30
N ARG A 11 0.64 -9.95 -41.45
CA ARG A 11 1.66 -9.28 -42.28
C ARG A 11 1.14 -8.00 -42.94
N GLN A 12 -0.14 -7.96 -43.33
CA GLN A 12 -0.73 -6.74 -43.90
C GLN A 12 -0.93 -5.64 -42.86
N LEU A 13 -1.21 -6.00 -41.60
CA LEU A 13 -1.38 -5.02 -40.52
C LEU A 13 -0.07 -4.30 -40.16
N ALA A 14 1.08 -5.00 -40.22
CA ALA A 14 2.39 -4.42 -39.88
C ALA A 14 2.92 -3.41 -40.92
N ILE A 15 2.40 -3.41 -42.15
CA ILE A 15 2.80 -2.48 -43.21
C ILE A 15 2.02 -1.15 -43.13
N ALA A 16 0.87 -1.12 -42.44
CA ALA A 16 -0.02 0.03 -42.40
C ALA A 16 0.30 1.07 -41.30
N THR A 17 1.21 0.80 -40.37
CA THR A 17 1.52 1.69 -39.23
C THR A 17 2.92 2.31 -39.31
N GLY A 18 3.49 2.41 -40.51
CA GLY A 18 4.72 3.15 -40.74
C GLY A 18 4.49 4.66 -40.76
N GLY A 19 5.09 5.39 -39.81
CA GLY A 19 5.52 6.77 -40.00
C GLY A 19 4.94 7.82 -39.06
N VAL A 20 5.43 7.87 -37.82
CA VAL A 20 5.42 9.14 -37.06
C VAL A 20 6.82 9.74 -37.17
N VAL A 21 6.93 10.79 -37.99
CA VAL A 21 8.12 11.64 -38.10
C VAL A 21 8.15 12.55 -36.88
N VAL A 22 9.13 12.34 -36.00
CA VAL A 22 9.43 13.30 -34.92
C VAL A 22 10.25 14.44 -35.51
N LEU A 23 9.62 15.60 -35.68
CA LEU A 23 10.33 16.85 -36.00
C LEU A 23 10.87 17.47 -34.70
N PRO A 24 12.16 17.83 -34.62
CA PRO A 24 12.65 18.63 -33.51
C PRO A 24 12.23 20.09 -33.72
N MET A 25 11.35 20.60 -32.85
CA MET A 25 11.08 22.04 -32.77
C MET A 25 12.17 22.69 -31.91
N ALA A 26 13.11 23.37 -32.56
CA ALA A 26 14.05 24.27 -31.91
C ALA A 26 13.33 25.59 -31.59
N VAL A 27 13.12 25.86 -30.30
CA VAL A 27 12.61 27.14 -29.81
C VAL A 27 13.83 28.03 -29.51
N SER A 28 14.04 29.03 -30.36
CA SER A 28 15.00 30.12 -30.11
C SER A 28 14.30 31.21 -29.30
N CYS A 29 14.53 31.23 -27.98
CA CYS A 29 14.15 32.36 -27.14
C CYS A 29 15.31 33.36 -27.10
N LYS A 30 15.17 34.41 -27.92
CA LYS A 30 15.95 35.65 -27.84
C LYS A 30 15.22 36.58 -26.87
N GLY A 31 15.84 36.86 -25.73
CA GLY A 31 15.34 37.83 -24.76
C GLY A 31 16.36 38.06 -23.67
N GLY A 32 17.27 39.01 -23.88
CA GLY A 32 17.96 39.65 -22.77
C GLY A 32 17.03 40.71 -22.17
N VAL A 33 17.06 40.87 -20.85
CA VAL A 33 17.02 42.14 -20.10
C VAL A 33 17.33 41.80 -18.62
N ASP A 34 18.35 42.49 -18.12
CA ASP A 34 18.67 42.93 -16.76
C ASP A 34 18.73 41.94 -15.58
N THR A 35 19.99 41.65 -15.24
CA THR A 35 20.47 41.24 -13.93
C THR A 35 20.16 42.33 -12.89
N GLU A 36 19.06 42.22 -12.17
CA GLU A 36 18.98 42.78 -10.81
C GLU A 36 19.58 41.74 -9.85
N GLU A 37 20.71 42.10 -9.25
CA GLU A 37 21.30 41.38 -8.13
C GLU A 37 20.31 41.37 -6.97
N ALA A 38 19.51 40.31 -6.88
CA ALA A 38 18.83 39.96 -5.65
C ALA A 38 19.90 39.61 -4.62
N SER A 39 20.15 40.53 -3.70
CA SER A 39 20.96 40.29 -2.52
C SER A 39 20.38 39.10 -1.76
N VAL A 40 21.06 37.97 -1.86
CA VAL A 40 20.81 36.79 -1.02
C VAL A 40 21.09 37.23 0.40
N VAL A 41 20.04 37.44 1.18
CA VAL A 41 20.13 37.47 2.63
C VAL A 41 20.44 36.04 3.02
N GLU A 42 21.71 35.74 3.27
CA GLU A 42 22.14 34.51 3.92
C GLU A 42 21.52 34.50 5.32
N ASP A 43 20.38 33.84 5.48
CA ASP A 43 19.81 33.56 6.78
C ASP A 43 20.73 32.54 7.49
N PRO A 44 21.40 32.93 8.59
CA PRO A 44 22.36 32.06 9.25
C PRO A 44 21.64 30.90 9.94
N GLY A 45 21.69 29.73 9.31
CA GLY A 45 21.81 28.46 10.04
C GLY A 45 20.53 27.90 10.65
N VAL A 46 19.40 27.91 9.93
CA VAL A 46 18.37 26.89 10.20
C VAL A 46 18.85 25.59 9.57
N GLU A 47 19.59 24.81 10.35
CA GLU A 47 19.92 23.43 10.02
C GLU A 47 18.58 22.70 9.81
N LEU A 48 18.27 22.35 8.57
CA LEU A 48 17.11 21.54 8.23
C LEU A 48 17.34 20.16 8.84
N VAL A 49 16.87 19.96 10.06
CA VAL A 49 16.84 18.64 10.68
C VAL A 49 15.87 17.81 9.87
N GLU A 50 16.39 16.93 9.02
CA GLU A 50 15.55 15.98 8.31
C GLU A 50 14.75 15.16 9.33
N PRO A 51 13.44 14.97 9.11
CA PRO A 51 12.62 14.21 10.05
C PRO A 51 13.14 12.76 10.09
N VAL A 52 13.71 12.38 11.23
CA VAL A 52 14.13 10.99 11.46
C VAL A 52 12.87 10.13 11.54
N MET A 53 12.73 9.18 10.62
CA MET A 53 11.64 8.21 10.66
C MET A 53 11.69 7.46 11.99
N ALA A 54 10.62 7.55 12.77
CA ALA A 54 10.51 6.84 14.04
C ALA A 54 10.80 5.34 13.84
N SER A 55 11.34 4.65 14.83
CA SER A 55 11.46 3.19 14.77
C SER A 55 10.07 2.53 14.88
N VAL A 56 9.91 1.33 14.31
CA VAL A 56 8.66 0.59 14.47
C VAL A 56 8.63 0.02 15.89
N PRO A 57 7.62 0.31 16.73
CA PRO A 57 7.58 -0.15 18.11
C PRO A 57 7.55 -1.68 18.18
N LEU A 58 8.15 -2.23 19.24
CA LEU A 58 8.17 -3.67 19.53
C LEU A 58 7.04 -4.08 20.49
N VAL A 59 6.55 -3.15 21.29
CA VAL A 59 5.51 -3.35 22.30
C VAL A 59 4.38 -2.35 22.11
N LEU A 60 3.18 -2.75 22.53
CA LEU A 60 2.04 -1.86 22.58
C LEU A 60 2.22 -0.88 23.76
N ALA A 61 2.47 0.39 23.44
CA ALA A 61 2.59 1.44 24.45
C ALA A 61 1.23 1.74 25.13
N ALA A 62 1.27 2.12 26.41
CA ALA A 62 0.08 2.62 27.09
C ALA A 62 -0.45 3.88 26.37
N GLY A 63 -1.74 3.89 26.04
CA GLY A 63 -2.35 5.00 25.28
C GLY A 63 -1.93 5.04 23.80
N TRP A 64 -1.56 3.90 23.22
CA TRP A 64 -1.25 3.77 21.80
C TRP A 64 -2.32 4.42 20.92
N ASP A 65 -1.88 5.31 20.04
CA ASP A 65 -2.69 5.96 19.03
C ASP A 65 -2.09 5.64 17.65
N PRO A 66 -2.66 4.66 16.92
CA PRO A 66 -2.14 4.30 15.60
C PRO A 66 -2.31 5.43 14.59
N VAL A 67 -3.30 6.31 14.75
CA VAL A 67 -3.51 7.44 13.83
C VAL A 67 -2.37 8.44 13.99
N ALA A 68 -2.08 8.85 15.23
CA ALA A 68 -0.99 9.77 15.50
C ALA A 68 0.37 9.18 15.07
N PHE A 69 0.62 7.90 15.40
CA PHE A 69 1.87 7.23 15.03
C PHE A 69 2.07 7.17 13.51
N ASN A 70 1.10 6.65 12.76
CA ASN A 70 1.23 6.50 11.31
C ASN A 70 1.25 7.87 10.59
N THR A 71 0.57 8.89 11.12
CA THR A 71 0.67 10.25 10.58
C THR A 71 2.09 10.79 10.70
N ALA A 72 2.69 10.71 11.90
CA ALA A 72 4.05 11.17 12.14
C ALA A 72 5.08 10.40 11.30
N ARG A 73 4.94 9.07 11.22
CA ARG A 73 5.79 8.21 10.41
C ARG A 73 5.65 8.50 8.91
N GLY A 74 4.41 8.73 8.46
CA GLY A 74 4.08 9.11 7.09
C GLY A 74 4.73 10.45 6.70
N SER A 75 4.64 11.46 7.58
CA SER A 75 5.34 12.74 7.41
C SER A 75 6.87 12.61 7.36
N ALA A 76 7.42 11.53 7.90
CA ALA A 76 8.85 11.20 7.84
C ALA A 76 9.21 10.25 6.68
N GLY A 77 8.29 10.03 5.72
CA GLY A 77 8.56 9.32 4.48
C GLY A 77 8.06 7.87 4.41
N ALA A 78 7.38 7.35 5.44
CA ALA A 78 6.81 6.00 5.39
C ALA A 78 5.60 5.89 4.44
N ILE A 79 4.97 7.03 4.14
CA ILE A 79 3.83 7.18 3.23
C ILE A 79 4.24 8.14 2.12
N PRO A 80 3.86 7.91 0.85
CA PRO A 80 4.18 8.83 -0.23
C PRO A 80 3.72 10.25 0.07
N GLU A 81 4.59 11.23 -0.15
CA GLU A 81 4.32 12.65 0.12
C GLU A 81 3.03 13.14 -0.57
N SER A 82 2.78 12.65 -1.79
CA SER A 82 1.58 12.95 -2.59
C SER A 82 0.27 12.53 -1.92
N TYR A 83 0.33 11.61 -0.95
CA TYR A 83 -0.84 11.13 -0.20
C TYR A 83 -1.04 11.85 1.13
N MET A 84 0.00 12.47 1.69
CA MET A 84 -0.09 13.14 3.00
C MET A 84 -1.11 14.27 3.03
N GLY A 85 -1.29 15.00 1.93
CA GLY A 85 -2.32 16.03 1.82
C GLY A 85 -3.75 15.49 2.03
N LYS A 86 -4.01 14.24 1.62
CA LYS A 86 -5.30 13.57 1.83
C LYS A 86 -5.47 13.09 3.28
N ILE A 87 -4.39 12.62 3.91
CA ILE A 87 -4.39 12.21 5.34
C ILE A 87 -4.61 13.42 6.26
N ASN A 88 -4.04 14.58 5.92
CA ASN A 88 -4.13 15.79 6.73
C ASN A 88 -5.43 16.60 6.49
N ALA A 89 -6.29 16.15 5.58
CA ALA A 89 -7.59 16.78 5.34
C ALA A 89 -8.57 16.53 6.52
N PRO A 90 -9.64 17.33 6.67
CA PRO A 90 -10.60 17.17 7.77
C PRO A 90 -11.24 15.77 7.87
N ASP A 91 -11.38 15.05 6.76
CA ASP A 91 -11.88 13.68 6.66
C ASP A 91 -10.77 12.65 6.38
N GLY A 92 -9.51 13.05 6.55
CA GLY A 92 -8.35 12.25 6.21
C GLY A 92 -8.19 10.99 7.06
N VAL A 93 -8.50 11.07 8.35
CA VAL A 93 -8.51 9.87 9.20
C VAL A 93 -9.57 8.86 8.73
N PRO A 94 -10.87 9.19 8.65
CA PRO A 94 -11.87 8.21 8.24
C PRO A 94 -11.73 7.73 6.79
N LYS A 95 -11.25 8.56 5.86
CA LYS A 95 -11.20 8.19 4.43
C LYS A 95 -9.85 7.72 3.91
N HIS A 96 -8.75 8.09 4.56
CA HIS A 96 -7.42 7.94 3.99
C HIS A 96 -6.43 7.20 4.85
N LEU A 97 -6.28 7.53 6.14
CA LEU A 97 -5.37 6.81 7.04
C LEU A 97 -6.04 5.59 7.66
N GLY A 98 -7.26 5.75 8.19
CA GLY A 98 -7.98 4.69 8.89
C GLY A 98 -8.25 3.47 8.01
N LYS A 99 -8.41 3.66 6.69
CA LYS A 99 -8.54 2.56 5.73
C LYS A 99 -7.31 1.66 5.63
N HIS A 100 -6.18 2.08 6.20
CA HIS A 100 -4.93 1.33 6.25
C HIS A 100 -4.59 0.83 7.66
N LEU A 101 -5.51 0.96 8.61
CA LEU A 101 -5.36 0.35 9.93
C LEU A 101 -5.95 -1.07 9.91
N PRO A 102 -5.20 -2.08 10.37
CA PRO A 102 -5.61 -3.46 10.34
C PRO A 102 -6.62 -3.77 11.45
N TYR A 103 -7.47 -4.76 11.21
CA TYR A 103 -8.33 -5.36 12.22
C TYR A 103 -8.53 -6.85 11.92
N VAL A 104 -8.92 -7.61 12.93
CA VAL A 104 -9.29 -9.03 12.79
C VAL A 104 -10.79 -9.10 12.47
N PRO A 105 -11.19 -9.48 11.24
CA PRO A 105 -12.60 -9.56 10.86
C PRO A 105 -13.27 -10.82 11.42
N SER A 106 -14.60 -10.79 11.54
CA SER A 106 -15.39 -11.99 11.83
C SER A 106 -15.61 -12.80 10.55
N VAL A 107 -14.76 -13.79 10.30
CA VAL A 107 -14.85 -14.69 9.13
C VAL A 107 -15.10 -16.15 9.54
N ASP A 108 -15.61 -16.97 8.62
CA ASP A 108 -15.72 -18.41 8.86
C ASP A 108 -14.33 -19.02 9.11
N SER A 109 -14.13 -19.61 10.29
CA SER A 109 -12.89 -20.30 10.67
C SER A 109 -12.47 -21.39 9.68
N GLY A 110 -13.41 -21.98 8.92
CA GLY A 110 -13.10 -22.94 7.86
C GLY A 110 -12.32 -22.33 6.69
N LEU A 111 -12.32 -21.01 6.54
CA LEU A 111 -11.56 -20.26 5.55
C LEU A 111 -10.15 -19.90 6.02
N VAL A 112 -9.85 -20.05 7.32
CA VAL A 112 -8.56 -19.65 7.91
C VAL A 112 -7.74 -20.91 8.23
N PRO A 113 -6.68 -21.21 7.45
CA PRO A 113 -5.82 -22.35 7.74
C PRO A 113 -5.15 -22.23 9.10
N ALA A 114 -4.83 -23.37 9.72
CA ALA A 114 -4.06 -23.40 10.96
C ALA A 114 -2.71 -22.67 10.78
N GLY A 115 -2.34 -21.85 11.76
CA GLY A 115 -1.13 -21.02 11.71
C GLY A 115 -1.27 -19.72 10.91
N TYR A 116 -2.49 -19.35 10.49
CA TYR A 116 -2.78 -18.06 9.86
C TYR A 116 -3.70 -17.21 10.72
N LEU A 117 -3.60 -15.90 10.55
CA LEU A 117 -4.47 -14.87 11.07
C LEU A 117 -5.20 -14.18 9.92
N ALA A 118 -6.50 -13.98 10.08
CA ALA A 118 -7.29 -13.15 9.17
C ALA A 118 -7.12 -11.67 9.53
N ILE A 119 -6.76 -10.85 8.53
CA ILE A 119 -6.62 -9.39 8.65
C ILE A 119 -7.40 -8.71 7.53
N MET A 120 -8.14 -7.67 7.89
CA MET A 120 -8.73 -6.71 6.95
C MET A 120 -8.26 -5.29 7.30
N TRP A 121 -8.51 -4.35 6.39
CA TRP A 121 -8.01 -2.98 6.48
C TRP A 121 -9.15 -1.98 6.34
N GLY A 122 -9.25 -1.06 7.29
CA GLY A 122 -10.32 -0.07 7.31
C GLY A 122 -11.60 -0.57 7.94
N ASP A 123 -11.59 -0.65 9.28
CA ASP A 123 -12.72 -1.06 10.09
C ASP A 123 -13.90 -0.07 9.99
N ALA A 124 -14.96 -0.49 9.32
CA ALA A 124 -16.18 0.30 9.14
C ALA A 124 -16.92 0.57 10.46
N GLU A 125 -16.79 -0.31 11.46
CA GLU A 125 -17.41 -0.11 12.79
C GLU A 125 -16.77 1.06 13.54
N LYS A 126 -15.49 1.35 13.25
CA LYS A 126 -14.77 2.55 13.73
C LYS A 126 -15.00 3.78 12.85
N GLY A 127 -15.83 3.68 11.82
CA GLY A 127 -16.12 4.76 10.87
C GLY A 127 -15.03 4.98 9.82
N TYR A 128 -14.14 4.00 9.62
CA TYR A 128 -13.12 4.06 8.57
C TYR A 128 -13.69 3.51 7.26
N ALA A 129 -13.24 4.07 6.13
CA ALA A 129 -13.50 3.49 4.83
C ALA A 129 -12.75 2.15 4.69
N MET A 130 -13.35 1.16 4.04
CA MET A 130 -12.66 -0.10 3.72
C MET A 130 -11.60 0.13 2.64
N HIS A 131 -10.47 -0.56 2.75
CA HIS A 131 -9.40 -0.51 1.76
C HIS A 131 -9.84 -1.14 0.42
N PRO A 132 -9.89 -0.39 -0.70
CA PRO A 132 -10.13 -1.00 -1.99
C PRO A 132 -8.86 -1.70 -2.49
N GLN A 133 -9.01 -2.73 -3.32
CA GLN A 133 -7.89 -3.34 -4.02
C GLN A 133 -7.98 -3.07 -5.52
N ALA A 134 -6.84 -3.09 -6.20
CA ALA A 134 -6.79 -3.02 -7.65
C ALA A 134 -5.62 -3.87 -8.17
N PRO A 135 -5.82 -4.67 -9.23
CA PRO A 135 -4.72 -5.40 -9.84
C PRO A 135 -3.77 -4.43 -10.55
N GLU A 136 -2.57 -4.92 -10.84
CA GLU A 136 -1.60 -4.21 -11.67
C GLU A 136 -2.22 -3.83 -13.03
N GLY A 137 -1.81 -2.68 -13.58
CA GLY A 137 -2.31 -2.17 -14.86
C GLY A 137 -3.69 -1.48 -14.79
N THR A 138 -4.26 -1.30 -13.59
CA THR A 138 -5.47 -0.46 -13.43
C THR A 138 -5.10 1.01 -13.68
N GLU A 139 -5.96 1.77 -14.38
CA GLU A 139 -5.69 3.15 -14.82
C GLU A 139 -5.14 4.07 -13.71
N ASN A 140 -5.72 4.00 -12.51
CA ASN A 140 -5.28 4.80 -11.35
C ASN A 140 -4.21 4.13 -10.49
N TYR A 141 -3.93 2.85 -10.75
CA TYR A 141 -3.03 1.99 -9.99
C TYR A 141 -2.18 1.14 -10.96
N PRO A 142 -1.25 1.75 -11.71
CA PRO A 142 -0.48 1.04 -12.72
C PRO A 142 0.37 -0.09 -12.11
N LEU A 143 0.85 0.10 -10.88
CA LEU A 143 1.56 -0.92 -10.09
C LEU A 143 0.62 -1.75 -9.20
N GLY A 144 -0.68 -1.49 -9.26
CA GLY A 144 -1.67 -2.08 -8.36
C GLY A 144 -1.87 -1.34 -7.05
N HIS A 145 -2.83 -1.85 -6.27
CA HIS A 145 -3.21 -1.32 -4.97
C HIS A 145 -3.61 -2.49 -4.09
N TRP A 146 -2.65 -3.03 -3.33
CA TRP A 146 -2.83 -4.03 -2.27
C TRP A 146 -1.61 -4.01 -1.35
N TYR A 147 -1.70 -4.70 -0.22
CA TYR A 147 -0.55 -4.97 0.64
C TYR A 147 0.30 -6.09 0.06
N ASN A 148 1.51 -5.79 -0.42
CA ASN A 148 2.39 -6.80 -1.01
C ASN A 148 3.21 -7.58 0.04
N TRP A 149 3.32 -7.06 1.26
CA TRP A 149 3.81 -7.83 2.40
C TRP A 149 3.15 -7.37 3.69
N ILE A 150 3.03 -8.31 4.64
CA ILE A 150 2.58 -8.07 6.01
C ILE A 150 3.46 -8.87 6.96
N ARG A 151 4.05 -8.19 7.93
CA ARG A 151 4.83 -8.77 9.02
C ARG A 151 4.03 -8.82 10.30
N VAL A 152 4.08 -9.97 10.96
CA VAL A 152 3.46 -10.21 12.26
C VAL A 152 4.54 -10.55 13.27
N ARG A 153 4.51 -9.89 14.41
CA ARG A 153 5.42 -10.14 15.55
C ARG A 153 4.65 -10.01 16.86
N LYS A 154 4.88 -10.92 17.81
CA LYS A 154 4.33 -10.78 19.18
C LYS A 154 4.78 -9.46 19.82
N ALA A 155 3.87 -8.73 20.47
CA ALA A 155 4.12 -7.39 21.00
C ALA A 155 4.82 -7.39 22.37
N VAL A 156 6.02 -7.98 22.43
CA VAL A 156 6.83 -8.10 23.66
C VAL A 156 8.18 -7.39 23.54
N GLU A 157 8.74 -7.03 24.70
CA GLU A 157 10.10 -6.50 24.83
C GLU A 157 11.14 -7.54 24.38
N GLY A 158 12.24 -7.07 23.78
CA GLY A 158 13.36 -7.92 23.39
C GLY A 158 13.12 -8.72 22.10
N ASP A 159 13.70 -9.92 22.03
CA ASP A 159 13.63 -10.77 20.85
C ASP A 159 12.28 -11.49 20.78
N ALA A 160 11.62 -11.43 19.62
CA ALA A 160 10.45 -12.23 19.30
C ALA A 160 10.49 -12.58 17.81
N ILE A 161 9.86 -13.70 17.44
CA ILE A 161 9.83 -14.15 16.05
C ILE A 161 8.94 -13.19 15.25
N GLU A 162 9.48 -12.69 14.14
CA GLU A 162 8.73 -11.94 13.13
C GLU A 162 8.56 -12.81 11.90
N THR A 163 7.31 -12.97 11.47
CA THR A 163 6.96 -13.73 10.27
C THR A 163 6.41 -12.78 9.21
N GLU A 164 6.95 -12.85 8.00
CA GLU A 164 6.47 -12.10 6.84
C GLU A 164 5.59 -12.98 5.96
N SER A 165 4.45 -12.43 5.54
CA SER A 165 3.58 -12.97 4.50
C SER A 165 3.69 -12.08 3.26
N GLU A 166 4.02 -12.68 2.12
CA GLU A 166 4.18 -12.02 0.82
C GLU A 166 2.94 -12.24 -0.05
N PHE A 167 2.59 -11.21 -0.83
CA PHE A 167 1.46 -11.17 -1.75
C PHE A 167 1.91 -10.46 -3.04
N THR A 168 2.43 -11.22 -4.01
CA THR A 168 2.99 -10.63 -5.23
C THR A 168 1.94 -10.16 -6.23
N ALA A 169 0.70 -10.63 -6.11
CA ALA A 169 -0.41 -10.21 -6.96
C ALA A 169 -1.74 -10.17 -6.20
N TRP A 170 -2.69 -9.39 -6.71
CA TRP A 170 -4.11 -9.44 -6.35
C TRP A 170 -4.92 -9.50 -7.66
N PRO A 171 -6.01 -10.29 -7.78
CA PRO A 171 -6.78 -10.93 -6.70
C PRO A 171 -6.24 -12.28 -6.20
N GLY A 172 -5.50 -13.04 -7.00
CA GLY A 172 -4.97 -14.34 -6.56
C GLY A 172 -3.54 -14.24 -6.03
N PRO A 173 -3.15 -15.06 -5.04
CA PRO A 173 -1.73 -15.24 -4.74
C PRO A 173 -1.01 -15.82 -5.97
N ALA A 174 0.24 -15.40 -6.20
CA ALA A 174 1.08 -16.03 -7.20
C ALA A 174 1.80 -17.27 -6.64
N GLU A 175 2.41 -18.05 -7.53
CA GLU A 175 3.27 -19.17 -7.10
C GLU A 175 4.45 -18.64 -6.26
N GLY A 176 4.57 -19.13 -5.03
CA GLY A 176 5.61 -18.74 -4.09
C GLY A 176 5.15 -17.79 -2.99
N ASP A 177 3.98 -17.15 -3.14
CA ASP A 177 3.41 -16.30 -2.09
C ASP A 177 3.21 -17.09 -0.79
N THR A 178 3.54 -16.45 0.33
CA THR A 178 3.40 -17.04 1.66
C THR A 178 2.11 -16.61 2.36
N GLY A 179 1.49 -15.52 1.92
CA GLY A 179 0.15 -15.11 2.32
C GLY A 179 -0.93 -15.63 1.38
N LEU A 180 -2.19 -15.59 1.84
CA LEU A 180 -3.35 -15.99 1.03
C LEU A 180 -4.45 -14.93 1.08
N PHE A 181 -5.37 -14.99 0.13
CA PHE A 181 -6.56 -14.15 0.09
C PHE A 181 -7.82 -15.00 0.20
N VAL A 182 -8.80 -14.48 0.94
CA VAL A 182 -10.19 -14.95 0.89
C VAL A 182 -11.14 -13.76 0.87
N ALA A 183 -12.36 -13.96 0.37
CA ALA A 183 -13.42 -12.97 0.54
C ALA A 183 -14.01 -13.16 1.94
N GLU A 184 -14.36 -12.06 2.60
CA GLU A 184 -15.03 -12.08 3.91
C GLU A 184 -16.26 -13.02 3.92
N ASP A 185 -17.01 -13.07 2.82
CA ASP A 185 -18.19 -13.91 2.65
C ASP A 185 -17.93 -15.25 1.91
N GLY A 186 -16.66 -15.58 1.65
CA GLY A 186 -16.24 -16.77 0.89
C GLY A 186 -16.54 -16.71 -0.61
N GLY A 187 -17.01 -15.57 -1.13
CA GLY A 187 -17.30 -15.35 -2.54
C GLY A 187 -16.11 -14.90 -3.39
N ASP A 188 -16.41 -14.12 -4.44
CA ASP A 188 -15.40 -13.50 -5.30
C ASP A 188 -14.82 -12.25 -4.63
N ILE A 189 -13.53 -12.31 -4.29
CA ILE A 189 -12.77 -11.22 -3.69
C ILE A 189 -12.76 -9.93 -4.54
N ALA A 190 -12.97 -10.02 -5.85
CA ALA A 190 -12.95 -8.84 -6.72
C ALA A 190 -14.32 -8.14 -6.83
N ALA A 191 -15.41 -8.75 -6.34
CA ALA A 191 -16.77 -8.33 -6.61
C ALA A 191 -17.11 -6.90 -6.13
N ASP A 192 -16.44 -6.40 -5.09
CA ASP A 192 -16.65 -5.08 -4.50
C ASP A 192 -15.44 -4.14 -4.64
N GLY A 193 -14.58 -4.42 -5.63
CA GLY A 193 -13.30 -3.76 -5.78
C GLY A 193 -12.34 -4.10 -4.63
N GLY A 194 -12.42 -5.33 -4.12
CA GLY A 194 -11.53 -5.86 -3.10
C GLY A 194 -11.73 -5.35 -1.68
N ARG A 195 -12.80 -4.60 -1.41
CA ARG A 195 -13.04 -4.00 -0.09
C ARG A 195 -13.28 -5.06 0.99
N LYS A 196 -13.75 -6.24 0.60
CA LYS A 196 -13.91 -7.43 1.44
C LYS A 196 -12.77 -8.45 1.30
N THR A 197 -11.61 -8.02 0.80
CA THR A 197 -10.42 -8.87 0.76
C THR A 197 -9.89 -9.07 2.17
N VAL A 198 -9.94 -10.30 2.64
CA VAL A 198 -9.29 -10.75 3.87
C VAL A 198 -7.90 -11.28 3.50
N TYR A 199 -6.88 -10.72 4.14
CA TYR A 199 -5.52 -11.22 4.08
C TYR A 199 -5.37 -12.33 5.11
N LEU A 200 -4.91 -13.50 4.69
CA LEU A 200 -4.49 -14.56 5.59
C LEU A 200 -2.97 -14.46 5.70
N VAL A 201 -2.51 -14.04 6.88
CA VAL A 201 -1.09 -13.87 7.19
C VAL A 201 -0.60 -14.97 8.11
N LYS A 202 0.61 -15.47 7.90
CA LYS A 202 1.22 -16.46 8.78
C LYS A 202 1.48 -15.85 10.16
N LEU A 203 1.09 -16.57 11.20
CA LEU A 203 1.43 -16.26 12.58
C LEU A 203 2.84 -16.80 12.91
N PRO A 204 3.62 -16.06 13.70
CA PRO A 204 4.78 -16.64 14.40
C PRO A 204 4.36 -17.84 15.25
N GLU A 205 5.21 -18.85 15.34
CA GLU A 205 4.91 -20.12 16.03
C GLU A 205 4.68 -19.96 17.55
N ASP A 206 5.15 -18.86 18.14
CA ASP A 206 5.04 -18.53 19.55
C ASP A 206 3.82 -17.65 19.90
N VAL A 207 3.00 -17.30 18.90
CA VAL A 207 1.75 -16.55 19.09
C VAL A 207 0.59 -17.48 19.39
N VAL A 208 -0.17 -17.15 20.44
CA VAL A 208 -1.38 -17.86 20.88
C VAL A 208 -2.54 -16.91 21.09
N ALA A 209 -3.77 -17.44 21.18
CA ALA A 209 -4.96 -16.65 21.50
C ALA A 209 -4.79 -15.88 22.83
N GLY A 210 -5.24 -14.63 22.85
CA GLY A 210 -5.06 -13.65 23.92
C GLY A 210 -3.75 -12.85 23.82
N ASP A 211 -2.84 -13.18 22.90
CA ASP A 211 -1.66 -12.36 22.66
C ASP A 211 -2.01 -11.08 21.89
N THR A 212 -1.28 -10.01 22.16
CA THR A 212 -1.22 -8.85 21.27
C THR A 212 -0.07 -9.02 20.28
N VAL A 213 -0.32 -8.79 19.00
CA VAL A 213 0.70 -8.79 17.95
C VAL A 213 0.77 -7.44 17.27
N ARG A 214 1.96 -7.08 16.79
CA ARG A 214 2.17 -6.00 15.86
C ARG A 214 1.86 -6.49 14.45
N ILE A 215 1.06 -5.71 13.73
CA ILE A 215 0.86 -5.82 12.29
C ILE A 215 1.61 -4.67 11.62
N TYR A 216 2.56 -5.00 10.76
CA TYR A 216 3.31 -4.04 9.97
C TYR A 216 3.16 -4.41 8.49
N GLY A 217 2.52 -3.56 7.70
CA GLY A 217 2.23 -3.87 6.30
C GLY A 217 2.61 -2.75 5.36
N HIS A 218 2.96 -3.10 4.13
CA HIS A 218 3.20 -2.14 3.06
C HIS A 218 2.14 -2.28 1.96
N CYS A 219 1.37 -1.21 1.78
CA CYS A 219 0.48 -1.02 0.66
C CYS A 219 1.27 -0.46 -0.51
N LEU A 220 1.27 -1.15 -1.66
CA LEU A 220 2.03 -0.77 -2.86
C LEU A 220 1.88 0.68 -3.27
N TYR A 221 0.69 1.26 -3.05
CA TYR A 221 0.38 2.61 -3.47
C TYR A 221 0.48 3.65 -2.33
N HIS A 222 0.37 3.23 -1.08
CA HIS A 222 0.21 4.15 0.06
C HIS A 222 1.27 3.98 1.14
N GLY A 223 2.28 3.14 0.91
CA GLY A 223 3.41 2.96 1.81
C GLY A 223 3.09 2.10 3.01
N GLU A 224 3.76 2.38 4.12
CA GLU A 224 3.84 1.52 5.29
C GLU A 224 2.90 1.94 6.42
N TYR A 225 2.27 0.95 7.07
CA TYR A 225 1.35 1.16 8.19
C TYR A 225 1.60 0.15 9.31
N VAL A 226 1.47 0.61 10.55
CA VAL A 226 1.73 -0.16 11.76
C VAL A 226 0.57 -0.02 12.73
N ASP A 227 0.07 -1.13 13.24
CA ASP A 227 -0.83 -1.14 14.40
C ASP A 227 -0.65 -2.44 15.20
N PHE A 228 -1.42 -2.58 16.27
CA PHE A 228 -1.47 -3.78 17.09
C PHE A 228 -2.89 -4.34 17.15
N VAL A 229 -2.99 -5.67 17.14
CA VAL A 229 -4.26 -6.39 17.26
C VAL A 229 -4.14 -7.50 18.31
N GLU A 230 -5.24 -7.80 18.98
CA GLU A 230 -5.37 -8.97 19.86
C GLU A 230 -5.82 -10.18 19.03
N ILE A 231 -5.27 -11.36 19.36
CA ILE A 231 -5.54 -12.65 18.69
C ILE A 231 -6.61 -13.45 19.43
#